data_AF-A0A956NUT4-F1
#
_entry.id   AF-A0A956NUT4-F1
#
_cell.length_a   1.000
_cell.length_b   1.000
_cell.length_c   1.000
_cell.angle_alpha   90.00
_cell.angle_beta   90.00
_cell.angle_gamma   90.00
#
_symmetry.space_group_name_H-M   'P 1'
#
loop_
_entity.id
_entity.type
_entity.pdbx_description
1 polymer ?
#
loop_
_entity_poly.entity_id
_entity_poly.type
_entity_poly.pdbx_seq_one_letter_code
_entity_poly.pdbx_strand_id
1 'polypeptide(L)'
;MFRRPRRGVVVGACLALACGGAADAPPADDQSSPPVGTAAAPEARPLTLDAISPGDTAAVLDLMQDLMADGERRLEGAERRDTTLAPVAGTPARTLSLWTREDRVLKLSATEPNDQGQMLLETNAWFRDGELTVVQAPFAILLFDRGRLMMWADEGLIPVEASLEEMQAEERVVVDSVRARLATFGVRYP
;
A
#
# COMPACT_ATOMS: atom_id res chain seq x y z
N MET A 1 19.80 31.54 10.15
CA MET A 1 19.51 32.27 8.88
C MET A 1 18.88 31.27 7.94
N PHE A 2 17.71 31.39 7.32
CA PHE A 2 16.73 32.46 7.16
C PHE A 2 15.35 31.80 6.87
N ARG A 3 14.33 32.20 7.65
CA ARG A 3 12.89 32.40 7.36
C ARG A 3 12.06 31.42 6.48
N ARG A 4 11.00 30.88 7.10
CA ARG A 4 9.69 30.53 6.47
C ARG A 4 8.89 31.79 6.09
N PRO A 5 7.94 31.68 5.14
CA PRO A 5 6.60 32.28 5.29
C PRO A 5 5.50 31.25 4.94
N ARG A 6 4.55 30.93 5.83
CA ARG A 6 3.28 31.61 6.21
C ARG A 6 2.15 31.54 5.16
N ARG A 7 1.04 30.98 5.66
CA ARG A 7 -0.30 30.77 5.09
C ARG A 7 -0.91 32.04 4.48
N GLY A 8 -1.72 31.85 3.44
CA GLY A 8 -2.75 32.78 2.99
C GLY A 8 -4.06 32.03 2.77
N VAL A 9 -5.05 32.30 3.63
CA VAL A 9 -6.47 31.98 3.44
C VAL A 9 -7.06 33.11 2.59
N VAL A 10 -7.84 32.79 1.57
CA VAL A 10 -8.73 33.77 0.92
C VAL A 10 -10.15 33.22 0.98
N VAL A 11 -10.91 33.86 1.85
CA VAL A 11 -12.38 33.86 1.88
C VAL A 11 -12.84 35.02 1.01
N GLY A 12 -13.90 34.78 0.24
CA GLY A 12 -14.73 35.85 -0.32
C GLY A 12 -15.31 35.45 -1.67
N ALA A 13 -16.54 35.80 -2.02
CA ALA A 13 -17.66 36.36 -1.30
C ALA A 13 -18.85 36.18 -2.27
N CYS A 14 -20.01 35.80 -1.76
CA CYS A 14 -21.24 35.81 -2.54
C CYS A 14 -21.60 37.27 -2.88
N LEU A 15 -21.86 37.56 -4.16
CA LEU A 15 -22.63 38.74 -4.56
C LEU A 15 -23.79 38.26 -5.44
N ALA A 16 -25.00 38.35 -4.88
CA ALA A 16 -26.24 38.37 -5.63
C ALA A 16 -26.58 39.84 -5.92
N LEU A 17 -26.86 40.16 -7.18
CA LEU A 17 -27.54 41.39 -7.60
C LEU A 17 -28.55 41.00 -8.68
N ALA A 18 -29.82 41.24 -8.37
CA ALA A 18 -30.93 41.24 -9.32
C ALA A 18 -31.19 42.67 -9.81
N CYS A 19 -31.57 42.83 -11.09
CA CYS A 19 -32.73 43.62 -11.56
C CYS A 19 -32.68 43.91 -13.08
N GLY A 20 -33.67 43.37 -13.81
CA GLY A 20 -34.55 44.10 -14.76
C GLY A 20 -34.10 44.47 -16.18
N GLY A 21 -34.88 44.03 -17.20
CA GLY A 21 -35.29 44.91 -18.30
C GLY A 21 -35.10 44.45 -19.77
N ALA A 22 -36.14 43.82 -20.33
CA ALA A 22 -36.72 43.91 -21.70
C ALA A 22 -35.90 43.69 -23.01
N ALA A 23 -36.44 42.73 -23.79
CA ALA A 23 -36.62 42.68 -25.26
C ALA A 23 -35.40 42.63 -26.20
N ASP A 24 -35.09 41.44 -26.73
CA ASP A 24 -35.25 41.05 -28.15
C ASP A 24 -34.77 39.61 -28.35
N ALA A 25 -35.35 38.88 -29.30
CA ALA A 25 -34.91 37.56 -29.77
C ALA A 25 -35.13 37.49 -31.29
N PRO A 26 -34.56 36.54 -32.08
CA PRO A 26 -33.47 35.55 -31.89
C PRO A 26 -32.43 35.68 -33.08
N PRO A 27 -31.59 34.70 -33.53
CA PRO A 27 -31.47 33.28 -33.16
C PRO A 27 -30.04 32.66 -33.06
N ALA A 28 -30.06 31.38 -32.63
CA ALA A 28 -29.07 30.31 -32.85
C ALA A 28 -27.81 30.31 -31.95
N ASP A 29 -28.01 29.95 -30.68
CA ASP A 29 -26.96 29.35 -29.86
C ASP A 29 -26.80 27.87 -30.22
N ASP A 30 -25.71 27.56 -30.92
CA ASP A 30 -25.16 26.21 -31.02
C ASP A 30 -24.39 25.90 -29.72
N GLN A 31 -25.13 25.68 -28.63
CA GLN A 31 -24.58 25.15 -27.38
C GLN A 31 -24.68 23.61 -27.40
N SER A 32 -23.82 22.97 -28.19
CA SER A 32 -23.43 21.59 -27.93
C SER A 32 -22.62 21.56 -26.63
N SER A 33 -23.31 21.42 -25.51
CA SER A 33 -22.68 20.99 -24.25
C SER A 33 -22.08 19.59 -24.51
N PRO A 34 -20.78 19.35 -24.27
CA PRO A 34 -20.28 17.99 -24.29
C PRO A 34 -21.05 17.20 -23.21
N PRO A 35 -21.46 15.95 -23.48
CA PRO A 35 -22.08 15.14 -22.45
C PRO A 35 -21.11 15.05 -21.27
N VAL A 36 -21.63 15.35 -20.08
CA VAL A 36 -20.98 15.01 -18.82
C VAL A 36 -20.75 13.51 -18.86
N GLY A 37 -19.54 13.12 -19.28
CA GLY A 37 -19.07 11.77 -19.16
C GLY A 37 -19.16 11.45 -17.68
N THR A 38 -20.15 10.64 -17.32
CA THR A 38 -20.15 9.95 -16.05
C THR A 38 -18.86 9.15 -16.07
N ALA A 39 -17.83 9.65 -15.39
CA ALA A 39 -16.61 8.93 -15.19
C ALA A 39 -17.06 7.60 -14.56
N ALA A 40 -16.96 6.53 -15.36
CA ALA A 40 -17.25 5.20 -14.87
C ALA A 40 -16.44 5.06 -13.57
N ALA A 41 -17.12 4.72 -12.48
CA ALA A 41 -16.43 4.37 -11.25
C ALA A 41 -15.37 3.34 -11.64
N PRO A 42 -14.08 3.53 -11.27
CA PRO A 42 -13.02 2.64 -11.71
C PRO A 42 -13.46 1.22 -11.39
N GLU A 43 -13.56 0.37 -12.42
CA GLU A 43 -13.89 -1.03 -12.24
C GLU A 43 -12.92 -1.58 -11.20
N ALA A 44 -13.47 -2.17 -10.13
CA ALA A 44 -12.67 -2.72 -9.06
C ALA A 44 -11.77 -3.81 -9.66
N ARG A 45 -10.48 -3.51 -9.82
CA ARG A 45 -9.52 -4.45 -10.38
C ARG A 45 -9.44 -5.69 -9.48
N PRO A 46 -9.45 -6.91 -10.05
CA PRO A 46 -9.33 -8.13 -9.27
C PRO A 46 -7.97 -8.17 -8.56
N LEU A 47 -7.98 -8.33 -7.23
CA LEU A 47 -6.78 -8.40 -6.37
C LEU A 47 -6.25 -9.83 -6.28
N THR A 48 -6.15 -10.52 -7.42
CA THR A 48 -5.77 -11.93 -7.48
C THR A 48 -4.89 -12.19 -8.69
N LEU A 49 -3.86 -13.02 -8.50
CA LEU A 49 -2.93 -13.40 -9.58
C LEU A 49 -3.63 -14.17 -10.70
N ASP A 50 -4.65 -14.97 -10.39
CA ASP A 50 -5.43 -15.78 -11.34
C ASP A 50 -6.13 -14.96 -12.44
N ALA A 51 -6.28 -13.64 -12.24
CA ALA A 51 -6.89 -12.73 -13.21
C ALA A 51 -5.88 -12.12 -14.20
N ILE A 52 -4.58 -12.39 -14.02
CA ILE A 52 -3.50 -11.81 -14.82
C ILE A 52 -3.06 -12.81 -15.90
N SER A 53 -2.85 -12.30 -17.12
CA SER A 53 -2.36 -13.12 -18.22
C SER A 53 -0.93 -13.61 -17.93
N PRO A 54 -0.59 -14.88 -18.24
CA PRO A 54 0.78 -15.38 -18.05
C PRO A 54 1.81 -14.51 -18.79
N GLY A 55 2.84 -14.06 -18.08
CA GLY A 55 3.89 -13.20 -18.63
C GLY A 55 3.59 -11.70 -18.63
N ASP A 56 2.42 -11.27 -18.16
CA ASP A 56 2.10 -9.85 -18.00
C ASP A 56 2.71 -9.28 -16.70
N THR A 57 4.02 -9.04 -16.74
CA THR A 57 4.77 -8.51 -15.59
C THR A 57 4.23 -7.16 -15.12
N ALA A 58 3.77 -6.30 -16.03
CA ALA A 58 3.24 -4.98 -15.67
C ALA A 58 1.98 -5.12 -14.81
N ALA A 59 1.04 -6.00 -15.20
CA ALA A 59 -0.15 -6.27 -14.39
C ALA A 59 0.18 -6.88 -13.02
N VAL A 60 1.24 -7.71 -12.92
CA VAL A 60 1.69 -8.26 -11.64
C VAL A 60 2.24 -7.16 -10.71
N LEU A 61 3.02 -6.22 -11.25
CA LEU A 61 3.53 -5.09 -10.48
C LEU A 61 2.40 -4.15 -10.02
N ASP A 62 1.41 -3.89 -10.89
CA ASP A 62 0.19 -3.16 -10.53
C ASP A 62 -0.58 -3.87 -9.40
N LEU A 63 -0.70 -5.20 -9.47
CA LEU A 63 -1.34 -5.99 -8.40
C LEU A 63 -0.60 -5.84 -7.07
N MET A 64 0.74 -5.84 -7.06
CA MET A 64 1.51 -5.63 -5.83
C MET A 64 1.18 -4.27 -5.18
N GLN A 65 1.12 -3.21 -5.98
CA GLN A 65 0.74 -1.87 -5.50
C GLN A 65 -0.70 -1.85 -4.99
N ASP A 66 -1.63 -2.42 -5.75
CA ASP A 66 -3.05 -2.47 -5.40
C ASP A 66 -3.27 -3.27 -4.10
N LEU A 67 -2.54 -4.37 -3.89
CA LEU A 67 -2.59 -5.16 -2.65
C LEU A 67 -2.06 -4.41 -1.44
N MET A 68 -0.94 -3.68 -1.56
CA MET A 68 -0.43 -2.82 -0.49
C MET A 68 -1.44 -1.72 -0.14
N ALA A 69 -1.96 -1.02 -1.15
CA ALA A 69 -2.94 0.04 -0.96
C ALA A 69 -4.25 -0.48 -0.33
N ASP A 70 -4.71 -1.66 -0.77
CA ASP A 70 -5.86 -2.34 -0.17
C ASP A 70 -5.61 -2.76 1.28
N GLY A 71 -4.42 -3.30 1.55
CA GLY A 71 -3.97 -3.64 2.89
C GLY A 71 -4.03 -2.44 3.84
N GLU A 72 -3.54 -1.28 3.42
CA GLU A 72 -3.61 -0.03 4.20
C GLU A 72 -5.05 0.44 4.45
N ARG A 73 -5.91 0.43 3.42
CA ARG A 73 -7.32 0.81 3.58
C ARG A 73 -8.04 -0.07 4.61
N ARG A 74 -7.73 -1.37 4.64
CA ARG A 74 -8.32 -2.33 5.57
C ARG A 74 -7.93 -2.09 7.03
N LEU A 75 -6.92 -1.26 7.32
CA LEU A 75 -6.49 -0.97 8.69
C LEU A 75 -7.44 -0.01 9.43
N GLU A 76 -8.33 0.70 8.74
CA GLU A 76 -9.26 1.63 9.37
C GLU A 76 -10.21 0.89 10.33
N GLY A 77 -10.07 1.13 11.64
CA GLY A 77 -10.84 0.44 12.68
C GLY A 77 -10.29 -0.94 13.06
N ALA A 78 -9.10 -1.32 12.58
CA ALA A 78 -8.39 -2.50 13.06
C ALA A 78 -7.78 -2.26 14.45
N GLU A 79 -7.68 -3.31 15.26
CA GLU A 79 -6.93 -3.28 16.50
C GLU A 79 -5.43 -3.28 16.18
N ARG A 80 -4.67 -2.38 16.82
CA ARG A 80 -3.21 -2.34 16.74
C ARG A 80 -2.60 -2.77 18.06
N ARG A 81 -1.64 -3.70 18.00
CA ARG A 81 -0.80 -4.11 19.12
C ARG A 81 0.66 -3.86 18.78
N ASP A 82 1.38 -3.22 19.69
CA ASP A 82 2.81 -2.94 19.54
C ASP A 82 3.62 -3.75 20.56
N THR A 83 4.82 -4.17 20.18
CA THR A 83 5.80 -4.79 21.08
C THR A 83 7.21 -4.42 20.65
N THR A 84 8.18 -4.64 21.52
CA THR A 84 9.59 -4.37 21.25
C THR A 84 10.39 -5.66 21.37
N LEU A 85 11.08 -6.03 20.30
CA LEU A 85 12.10 -7.06 20.36
C LEU A 85 13.35 -6.50 21.01
N ALA A 86 13.86 -7.23 22.01
CA ALA A 86 15.12 -6.89 22.65
C ALA A 86 16.25 -6.84 21.61
N PRO A 87 17.26 -5.97 21.82
CA PRO A 87 18.43 -5.94 20.96
C PRO A 87 19.15 -7.28 20.98
N VAL A 88 19.68 -7.70 19.82
CA VAL A 88 20.53 -8.88 19.68
C VAL A 88 21.87 -8.42 19.15
N ALA A 89 22.96 -8.80 19.83
CA ALA A 89 24.37 -8.52 19.52
C ALA A 89 24.62 -7.64 18.29
N GLY A 90 24.76 -6.33 18.48
CA GLY A 90 25.06 -5.36 17.41
C GLY A 90 23.84 -4.78 16.70
N THR A 91 22.63 -5.29 16.96
CA THR A 91 21.38 -4.76 16.42
C THR A 91 20.60 -4.02 17.51
N PRO A 92 20.14 -2.78 17.27
CA PRO A 92 19.23 -2.09 18.18
C PRO A 92 17.92 -2.85 18.42
N ALA A 93 17.17 -2.42 19.42
CA ALA A 93 15.81 -2.92 19.65
C ALA A 93 14.92 -2.63 18.43
N ARG A 94 14.08 -3.60 18.04
CA ARG A 94 13.12 -3.43 16.94
C ARG A 94 11.72 -3.24 17.50
N THR A 95 10.97 -2.29 16.97
CA THR A 95 9.53 -2.19 17.22
C THR A 95 8.80 -3.09 16.24
N LEU A 96 7.86 -3.89 16.74
CA LEU A 96 6.90 -4.63 15.94
C LEU A 96 5.50 -4.05 16.17
N SER A 97 4.74 -3.93 15.09
CA SER A 97 3.34 -3.50 15.13
C SER A 97 2.47 -4.49 14.37
N LEU A 98 1.40 -4.98 15.00
CA LEU A 98 0.48 -5.94 14.44
C LEU A 98 -0.92 -5.32 14.38
N TRP A 99 -1.54 -5.38 13.21
CA TRP A 99 -2.94 -4.99 13.00
C TRP A 99 -3.81 -6.23 12.79
N THR A 100 -4.89 -6.31 13.57
CA THR A 100 -5.85 -7.41 13.51
C THR A 100 -7.29 -6.91 13.44
N ARG A 101 -8.18 -7.71 12.85
CA ARG A 101 -9.64 -7.54 12.90
C ARG A 101 -10.29 -8.89 13.03
N GLU A 102 -11.16 -9.05 14.03
CA GLU A 102 -11.87 -10.32 14.26
C GLU A 102 -10.92 -11.52 14.26
N ASP A 103 -9.81 -11.39 15.02
CA ASP A 103 -8.71 -12.37 15.13
C ASP A 103 -7.94 -12.68 13.82
N ARG A 104 -8.23 -12.00 12.72
CA ARG A 104 -7.48 -12.10 11.46
C ARG A 104 -6.36 -11.08 11.42
N VAL A 105 -5.16 -11.52 11.02
CA VAL A 105 -4.03 -10.62 10.75
C VAL A 105 -4.30 -9.85 9.46
N LEU A 106 -4.08 -8.54 9.50
CA LEU A 106 -4.18 -7.66 8.34
C LEU A 106 -2.82 -7.13 7.89
N LYS A 107 -2.00 -6.72 8.86
CA LYS A 107 -0.65 -6.21 8.62
C LYS A 107 0.27 -6.51 9.79
N LEU A 108 1.53 -6.81 9.49
CA LEU A 108 2.64 -6.83 10.43
C LEU A 108 3.69 -5.84 9.93
N SER A 109 4.19 -4.97 10.82
CA SER A 109 5.30 -4.06 10.55
C SER A 109 6.43 -4.30 11.53
N ALA A 110 7.66 -4.08 11.08
CA ALA A 110 8.87 -4.14 11.89
C ALA A 110 9.82 -3.02 11.50
N THR A 111 10.38 -2.30 12.48
CA THR A 111 11.48 -1.36 12.20
C THR A 111 12.76 -2.12 11.85
N GLU A 112 13.48 -1.64 10.86
CA GLU A 112 14.74 -2.20 10.37
C GLU A 112 15.87 -1.16 10.42
N PRO A 113 17.12 -1.60 10.62
CA PRO A 113 18.27 -0.72 10.60
C PRO A 113 18.59 -0.27 9.16
N ASN A 114 19.01 0.98 9.00
CA ASN A 114 19.72 1.43 7.80
C ASN A 114 21.22 1.04 7.86
N ASP A 115 22.00 1.45 6.85
CA ASP A 115 23.45 1.19 6.78
C ASP A 115 24.25 1.77 7.97
N GLN A 116 23.68 2.73 8.69
CA GLN A 116 24.27 3.34 9.89
C GLN A 116 23.81 2.65 11.18
N GLY A 117 23.05 1.56 11.08
CA GLY A 117 22.49 0.83 12.22
C GLY A 117 21.34 1.55 12.91
N GLN A 118 20.75 2.58 12.31
CA GLN A 118 19.63 3.33 12.87
C GLN A 118 18.29 2.71 12.43
N MET A 119 17.35 2.51 13.36
CA MET A 119 16.01 1.94 13.09
C MET A 119 15.09 2.93 12.36
N LEU A 120 15.42 3.26 11.11
CA LEU A 120 14.72 4.24 10.28
C LEU A 120 14.03 3.62 9.07
N LEU A 121 14.25 2.33 8.82
CA LEU A 121 13.60 1.59 7.74
C LEU A 121 12.47 0.74 8.33
N GLU A 122 11.62 0.19 7.46
CA GLU A 122 10.53 -0.68 7.86
C GLU A 122 10.40 -1.87 6.91
N THR A 123 10.06 -3.02 7.47
CA THR A 123 9.47 -4.13 6.72
C THR A 123 7.98 -4.18 7.03
N ASN A 124 7.15 -4.20 6.01
CA ASN A 124 5.69 -4.33 6.10
C ASN A 124 5.24 -5.60 5.38
N ALA A 125 4.42 -6.41 6.05
CA ALA A 125 3.81 -7.61 5.50
C ALA A 125 2.29 -7.47 5.59
N TRP A 126 1.58 -7.60 4.47
CA TRP A 126 0.12 -7.54 4.42
C TRP A 126 -0.45 -8.93 4.15
N PHE A 127 -1.63 -9.15 4.74
CA PHE A 127 -2.32 -10.42 4.71
C PHE A 127 -3.71 -10.25 4.11
N ARG A 128 -4.19 -11.28 3.42
CA ARG A 128 -5.56 -11.38 2.92
C ARG A 128 -6.08 -12.76 3.25
N ASP A 129 -7.25 -12.83 3.87
CA ASP A 129 -7.90 -14.09 4.24
C ASP A 129 -7.03 -15.02 5.10
N GLY A 130 -6.08 -14.46 5.85
CA GLY A 130 -5.14 -15.20 6.70
C GLY A 130 -3.83 -15.60 6.01
N GLU A 131 -3.68 -15.33 4.72
CA GLU A 131 -2.49 -15.65 3.93
C GLU A 131 -1.64 -14.40 3.70
N LEU A 132 -0.31 -14.56 3.71
CA LEU A 132 0.63 -13.53 3.32
C LEU A 132 0.47 -13.24 1.82
N THR A 133 0.24 -11.98 1.45
CA THR A 133 0.05 -11.58 0.06
C THR A 133 1.17 -10.72 -0.48
N VAL A 134 1.70 -9.79 0.32
CA VAL A 134 2.80 -8.94 -0.13
C VAL A 134 3.67 -8.56 1.04
N VAL A 135 4.99 -8.49 0.80
CA VAL A 135 5.98 -7.99 1.75
C VAL A 135 6.75 -6.86 1.09
N GLN A 136 6.76 -5.69 1.71
CA GLN A 136 7.66 -4.59 1.39
C GLN A 136 8.76 -4.59 2.44
N ALA A 137 9.94 -5.09 2.07
CA ALA A 137 11.17 -4.91 2.82
C ALA A 137 11.84 -3.59 2.41
N PRO A 138 12.89 -3.13 3.11
CA PRO A 138 13.50 -1.83 2.82
C PRO A 138 14.02 -1.66 1.39
N PHE A 139 14.44 -2.76 0.74
CA PHE A 139 15.02 -2.75 -0.61
C PHE A 139 14.37 -3.76 -1.57
N ALA A 140 13.19 -4.29 -1.20
CA ALA A 140 12.51 -5.31 -2.00
C ALA A 140 11.01 -5.30 -1.76
N ILE A 141 10.26 -5.69 -2.78
CA ILE A 141 8.81 -5.91 -2.72
C ILE A 141 8.54 -7.31 -3.28
N LEU A 142 7.88 -8.15 -2.48
CA LEU A 142 7.68 -9.56 -2.76
C LEU A 142 6.19 -9.88 -2.79
N LEU A 143 5.72 -10.49 -3.88
CA LEU A 143 4.34 -10.97 -4.03
C LEU A 143 4.25 -12.45 -3.67
N PHE A 144 3.29 -12.79 -2.83
CA PHE A 144 2.99 -14.17 -2.46
C PHE A 144 1.61 -14.60 -2.95
N ASP A 145 1.51 -15.84 -3.40
CA ASP A 145 0.24 -16.54 -3.66
C ASP A 145 0.27 -17.90 -2.97
N ARG A 146 -0.72 -18.17 -2.10
CA ARG A 146 -0.85 -19.45 -1.38
C ARG A 146 0.45 -19.90 -0.69
N GLY A 147 1.16 -18.95 -0.10
CA GLY A 147 2.43 -19.16 0.60
C GLY A 147 3.67 -19.29 -0.29
N ARG A 148 3.54 -19.10 -1.61
CA ARG A 148 4.65 -19.18 -2.56
C ARG A 148 5.08 -17.81 -3.06
N LEU A 149 6.38 -17.58 -3.18
CA LEU A 149 6.90 -16.34 -3.76
C LEU A 149 6.72 -16.37 -5.29
N MET A 150 5.91 -15.46 -5.81
CA MET A 150 5.53 -15.39 -7.23
C MET A 150 6.27 -14.29 -7.99
N MET A 151 6.59 -13.19 -7.31
CA MET A 151 7.32 -12.07 -7.90
C MET A 151 8.23 -11.46 -6.83
N TRP A 152 9.44 -11.11 -7.24
CA TRP A 152 10.40 -10.33 -6.46
C TRP A 152 10.80 -9.13 -7.30
N ALA A 153 10.54 -7.93 -6.78
CA ALA A 153 11.01 -6.68 -7.34
C ALA A 153 11.84 -5.90 -6.31
N ASP A 154 12.66 -4.96 -6.77
CA ASP A 154 13.32 -3.99 -5.90
C ASP A 154 12.34 -2.91 -5.39
N GLU A 155 12.85 -1.93 -4.63
CA GLU A 155 12.07 -0.78 -4.14
C GLU A 155 11.48 0.11 -5.26
N GLY A 156 12.06 0.05 -6.46
CA GLY A 156 11.60 0.75 -7.65
C GLY A 156 10.57 -0.05 -8.45
N LEU A 157 10.12 -1.21 -7.94
CA LEU A 157 9.27 -2.16 -8.65
C LEU A 157 9.88 -2.67 -9.96
N ILE A 158 11.21 -2.74 -10.02
CA ILE A 158 11.92 -3.40 -11.11
C ILE A 158 12.07 -4.87 -10.73
N PRO A 159 11.57 -5.82 -11.56
CA PRO A 159 11.72 -7.24 -11.28
C PRO A 159 13.19 -7.63 -11.10
N VAL A 160 13.47 -8.41 -10.07
CA VAL A 160 14.78 -8.99 -9.81
C VAL A 160 14.93 -10.24 -10.67
N GLU A 161 16.02 -10.31 -11.44
CA GLU A 161 16.40 -11.55 -12.11
C GLU A 161 16.97 -12.53 -11.09
N ALA A 162 16.12 -13.46 -10.64
CA ALA A 162 16.48 -14.52 -9.71
C ALA A 162 16.13 -15.89 -10.30
N SER A 163 17.00 -16.87 -10.04
CA SER A 163 16.72 -18.27 -10.32
C SER A 163 15.59 -18.79 -9.42
N LEU A 164 14.99 -19.92 -9.79
CA LEU A 164 13.97 -20.57 -8.97
C LEU A 164 14.51 -20.96 -7.57
N GLU A 165 15.79 -21.34 -7.49
CA GLU A 165 16.42 -21.70 -6.22
C GLU A 165 16.55 -20.47 -5.30
N GLU A 166 16.96 -19.33 -5.84
CA GLU A 166 17.06 -18.06 -5.11
C GLU A 166 15.68 -17.58 -4.66
N MET A 167 14.67 -17.64 -5.53
CA MET A 167 13.28 -17.32 -5.18
C MET A 167 12.77 -18.21 -4.03
N GLN A 168 13.05 -19.51 -4.06
CA GLN A 168 12.66 -20.42 -2.97
C GLN A 168 13.45 -20.19 -1.68
N ALA A 169 14.71 -19.78 -1.78
CA ALA A 169 15.51 -19.43 -0.62
C ALA A 169 14.95 -18.16 0.05
N GLU A 170 14.65 -17.13 -0.74
CA GLU A 170 14.07 -15.88 -0.25
C GLU A 170 12.67 -16.09 0.32
N GLU A 171 11.83 -16.92 -0.33
CA GLU A 171 10.52 -17.34 0.18
C GLU A 171 10.63 -17.87 1.61
N ARG A 172 11.56 -18.80 1.86
CA ARG A 172 11.78 -19.37 3.19
C ARG A 172 12.23 -18.32 4.20
N VAL A 173 13.20 -17.49 3.83
CA VAL A 173 13.73 -16.43 4.72
C VAL A 173 12.62 -15.47 5.13
N VAL A 174 11.81 -15.00 4.18
CA VAL A 174 10.72 -14.06 4.45
C VAL A 174 9.61 -14.71 5.26
N VAL A 175 9.17 -15.92 4.90
CA VAL A 175 8.11 -16.64 5.61
C VAL A 175 8.53 -16.96 7.04
N ASP A 176 9.76 -17.43 7.26
CA ASP A 176 10.26 -17.73 8.60
C ASP A 176 10.39 -16.46 9.45
N SER A 177 10.83 -15.34 8.86
CA SER A 177 10.87 -14.04 9.51
C SER A 177 9.48 -13.56 9.93
N VAL A 178 8.50 -13.64 9.04
CA VAL A 178 7.09 -13.29 9.33
C VAL A 178 6.52 -14.18 10.43
N ARG A 179 6.74 -15.50 10.36
CA ARG A 179 6.28 -16.47 11.36
C ARG A 179 6.85 -16.16 12.74
N ALA A 180 8.16 -15.90 12.83
CA ALA A 180 8.82 -15.57 14.09
C ALA A 180 8.29 -14.27 14.71
N ARG A 181 8.05 -13.24 13.89
CA ARG A 181 7.50 -11.96 14.35
C ARG A 181 6.04 -12.10 14.83
N LEU A 182 5.19 -12.85 14.11
CA LEU A 182 3.83 -13.14 14.53
C LEU A 182 3.77 -13.95 15.83
N ALA A 183 4.70 -14.90 16.01
CA ALA A 183 4.81 -15.66 17.26
C ALA A 183 5.07 -14.79 18.48
N THR A 184 5.71 -13.62 18.32
CA THR A 184 5.92 -12.64 19.40
C THR A 184 4.59 -12.08 19.94
N PHE A 185 3.54 -12.08 19.12
CA PHE A 185 2.18 -11.69 19.51
C PHE A 185 1.28 -12.88 19.89
N GLY A 186 1.85 -14.08 19.98
CA GLY A 186 1.10 -15.33 20.21
C GLY A 186 0.30 -15.81 18.99
N VAL A 187 0.54 -15.26 17.80
CA VAL A 187 -0.16 -15.63 16.56
C VAL A 187 0.63 -16.73 15.85
N ARG A 188 -0.07 -17.82 15.48
CA ARG A 188 0.52 -18.89 14.66
C ARG A 188 0.22 -18.63 13.18
N TYR A 189 1.25 -18.66 12.36
CA TYR A 189 1.16 -18.60 10.91
C TYR A 189 1.58 -19.95 10.33
N PRO A 190 0.82 -20.51 9.36
CA PRO A 190 1.09 -21.81 8.77
C PRO A 190 2.48 -21.94 8.12
#